data_AF-A0A6B2FC40-F1
#
_entry.id   AF-A0A6B2FC40-F1
#
_cell.length_a   1.000
_cell.length_b   1.000
_cell.length_c   1.000
_cell.angle_alpha   90.00
_cell.angle_beta   90.00
_cell.angle_gamma   90.00
#
_symmetry.space_group_name_H-M   'P 1'
#
loop_
_entity.id
_entity.type
_entity.pdbx_description
1 polymer ?
#
loop_
_entity_poly.entity_id
_entity_poly.type
_entity_poly.pdbx_seq_one_letter_code
_entity_poly.pdbx_strand_id
1 'polypeptide(L)'
;MAGAVGPGLGVEELSLLEKSLGLKKGNKYSNHGERKTPVLQENNGPSLTGLTSIAIHLVKQAKKEQLLGNTAEEKAVVQQWLEYRVAQIDKQTTKEEIRTNLKDLNSYLEDKVYITGNNFTLADILLFYGLHHIVADLTVQEKEKYLNVSRWFNHIQHYPGIRQHLSSIVFMKNRLYNTH
;
A
#
# COMPACT_ATOMS: atom_id res chain seq x y z
N MET A 1 15.51 -6.68 -19.18
CA MET A 1 14.07 -6.61 -19.48
C MET A 1 13.41 -5.88 -18.33
N ALA A 2 13.28 -4.55 -18.44
CA ALA A 2 12.59 -3.75 -17.43
C ALA A 2 11.13 -4.19 -17.44
N GLY A 3 10.65 -4.78 -16.34
CA GLY A 3 9.23 -5.07 -16.15
C GLY A 3 8.48 -3.76 -16.26
N ALA A 4 7.69 -3.62 -17.32
CA ALA A 4 6.88 -2.45 -17.56
C ALA A 4 5.99 -2.22 -16.33
N VAL A 5 6.17 -1.08 -15.64
CA VAL A 5 5.25 -0.59 -14.63
C VAL A 5 3.87 -0.51 -15.30
N GLY A 6 2.99 -1.45 -14.96
CA GLY A 6 1.70 -1.63 -15.63
C GLY A 6 0.83 -0.38 -15.46
N PRO A 7 0.53 0.36 -16.53
CA PRO A 7 -0.27 1.57 -16.42
C PRO A 7 -1.74 1.14 -16.25
N GLY A 8 -2.26 1.24 -15.03
CA GLY A 8 -3.65 0.88 -14.68
C GLY A 8 -3.86 0.39 -13.24
N LEU A 9 -2.79 0.14 -12.47
CA LEU A 9 -2.86 -0.45 -11.12
C LEU A 9 -3.74 0.36 -10.15
N GLY A 10 -3.70 1.68 -10.18
CA GLY A 10 -4.45 2.51 -9.22
C GLY A 10 -5.96 2.26 -9.19
N VAL A 11 -6.59 1.94 -10.33
CA VAL A 11 -8.02 1.61 -10.38
C VAL A 11 -8.31 0.24 -9.75
N GLU A 12 -7.44 -0.74 -9.96
CA GLU A 12 -7.55 -2.05 -9.33
C GLU A 12 -7.36 -1.93 -7.81
N GLU A 13 -6.36 -1.17 -7.36
CA GLU A 13 -6.12 -0.91 -5.94
C GLU A 13 -7.31 -0.23 -5.26
N LEU A 14 -7.95 0.74 -5.93
CA LEU A 14 -9.17 1.38 -5.41
C LEU A 14 -10.34 0.40 -5.35
N SER A 15 -10.46 -0.50 -6.32
CA SER A 15 -11.50 -1.55 -6.32
C SER A 15 -11.28 -2.55 -5.17
N LEU A 16 -10.02 -2.91 -4.91
CA LEU A 16 -9.63 -3.71 -3.75
C LEU A 16 -9.98 -2.99 -2.45
N LEU A 17 -9.63 -1.70 -2.33
CA LEU A 17 -9.94 -0.89 -1.15
C LEU A 17 -11.45 -0.76 -0.92
N GLU A 18 -12.25 -0.46 -1.95
CA GLU A 18 -13.71 -0.37 -1.84
C GLU A 18 -14.31 -1.65 -1.25
N LYS A 19 -13.85 -2.82 -1.74
CA LYS A 19 -14.30 -4.12 -1.25
C LYS A 19 -13.83 -4.40 0.18
N SER A 20 -12.59 -4.04 0.55
CA SER A 20 -12.07 -4.24 1.91
C SER A 20 -12.77 -3.33 2.93
N LEU A 21 -13.21 -2.16 2.48
CA LEU A 21 -14.02 -1.24 3.28
C LEU A 21 -15.46 -1.75 3.47
N GLY A 22 -15.92 -2.72 2.68
CA GLY A 22 -17.29 -3.26 2.74
C GLY A 22 -18.33 -2.37 2.06
N LEU A 23 -17.89 -1.48 1.16
CA LEU A 23 -18.78 -0.65 0.36
C LEU A 23 -19.53 -1.52 -0.65
N LYS A 24 -20.81 -1.18 -0.90
CA LYS A 24 -21.59 -1.82 -1.96
C LYS A 24 -21.00 -1.40 -3.31
N LYS A 25 -20.82 -2.37 -4.20
CA LYS A 25 -20.31 -2.14 -5.56
C LYS A 25 -21.16 -1.07 -6.25
N GLY A 26 -20.59 0.10 -6.49
CA GLY A 26 -21.32 1.23 -7.06
C GLY A 26 -20.43 2.34 -7.60
N ASN A 27 -19.18 2.42 -7.13
CA ASN A 27 -18.23 3.41 -7.60
C ASN A 27 -17.74 3.06 -9.01
N LYS A 28 -17.66 4.08 -9.86
CA LYS A 28 -17.18 3.96 -11.24
C LYS A 28 -15.82 4.62 -11.35
N TYR A 29 -14.80 3.80 -11.58
CA TYR A 29 -13.43 4.28 -11.76
C TYR A 29 -13.05 4.33 -13.24
N SER A 30 -12.27 5.34 -13.61
CA SER A 30 -11.65 5.48 -14.92
C SER A 30 -10.21 5.98 -14.77
N ASN A 31 -9.43 5.99 -15.85
CA ASN A 31 -8.09 6.56 -15.87
C ASN A 31 -8.09 7.85 -16.69
N HIS A 32 -7.30 8.84 -16.27
CA HIS A 32 -7.11 10.10 -16.97
C HIS A 32 -5.63 10.39 -17.29
N GLY A 33 -5.36 10.86 -18.51
CA GLY A 33 -4.03 11.24 -19.00
C GLY A 33 -3.08 10.08 -19.25
N GLU A 34 -1.89 10.38 -19.76
CA GLU A 34 -0.85 9.39 -20.09
C GLU A 34 -0.35 8.62 -18.85
N ARG A 35 -0.32 9.29 -17.70
CA ARG A 35 0.04 8.69 -16.40
C ARG A 35 -1.05 7.77 -15.83
N LYS A 36 -2.19 7.67 -16.51
CA LYS A 36 -3.37 6.88 -16.09
C LYS A 36 -3.74 7.12 -14.64
N THR A 37 -3.86 8.39 -14.25
CA THR A 37 -4.28 8.78 -12.91
C THR A 37 -5.72 8.32 -12.69
N PRO A 38 -6.04 7.63 -11.58
CA PRO A 38 -7.41 7.16 -11.34
C PRO A 38 -8.36 8.32 -11.09
N VAL A 39 -9.59 8.17 -11.58
CA VAL A 39 -10.70 9.11 -11.44
C VAL A 39 -11.91 8.34 -10.94
N LEU A 40 -12.57 8.85 -9.90
CA LEU A 40 -13.88 8.39 -9.44
C LEU A 40 -14.96 9.30 -10.04
N GLN A 41 -15.89 8.71 -10.79
CA GLN A 41 -17.04 9.40 -11.34
C GLN A 41 -18.16 9.44 -10.29
N GLU A 42 -18.42 10.62 -9.76
CA GLU A 42 -19.54 10.86 -8.86
C GLU A 42 -20.84 11.06 -9.63
N ASN A 43 -21.94 10.50 -9.13
CA ASN A 43 -23.24 10.67 -9.78
C ASN A 43 -23.81 12.09 -9.57
N ASN A 44 -23.51 12.72 -8.42
CA ASN A 44 -24.10 13.99 -7.99
C ASN A 44 -23.04 15.02 -7.54
N GLY A 45 -21.85 15.03 -8.15
CA GLY A 45 -20.76 15.92 -7.76
C GLY A 45 -19.60 15.97 -8.77
N PRO A 46 -18.59 16.81 -8.53
CA PRO A 46 -17.39 16.82 -9.35
C PRO A 46 -16.65 15.49 -9.23
N SER A 47 -16.11 15.00 -10.36
CA SER A 47 -15.26 13.81 -10.36
C SER A 47 -14.01 14.02 -9.49
N LEU A 48 -13.66 13.03 -8.68
CA LEU A 48 -12.46 13.05 -7.85
C LEU A 48 -11.30 12.41 -8.61
N THR A 49 -10.13 13.05 -8.61
CA THR A 49 -8.94 12.56 -9.31
C THR A 49 -7.81 12.32 -8.32
N GLY A 50 -7.07 11.23 -8.51
CA GLY A 50 -5.88 10.89 -7.73
C GLY A 50 -6.12 9.75 -6.74
N LEU A 51 -5.16 8.82 -6.67
CA LEU A 51 -5.28 7.59 -5.88
C LEU A 51 -5.59 7.87 -4.41
N THR A 52 -4.79 8.71 -3.76
CA THR A 52 -4.89 8.99 -2.33
C THR A 52 -6.16 9.79 -2.01
N SER A 53 -6.51 10.78 -2.82
CA SER A 53 -7.73 11.56 -2.67
C SER A 53 -8.98 10.68 -2.75
N ILE A 54 -9.06 9.80 -3.75
CA ILE A 54 -10.18 8.87 -3.89
C ILE A 54 -10.19 7.87 -2.73
N ALA A 55 -9.04 7.31 -2.35
CA ALA A 55 -8.95 6.38 -1.24
C ALA A 55 -9.42 7.00 0.10
N ILE A 56 -9.04 8.25 0.39
CA ILE A 56 -9.51 9.00 1.56
C ILE A 56 -11.04 9.19 1.48
N HIS A 57 -11.56 9.53 0.30
CA HIS A 57 -13.01 9.65 0.09
C HIS A 57 -13.74 8.33 0.39
N LEU A 58 -13.25 7.19 -0.13
CA LEU A 58 -13.82 5.87 0.12
C LEU A 58 -13.83 5.52 1.61
N VAL A 59 -12.75 5.81 2.34
CA VAL A 59 -12.66 5.59 3.78
C VAL A 59 -13.73 6.40 4.54
N LYS A 60 -13.93 7.66 4.15
CA LYS A 60 -14.99 8.52 4.72
C LYS A 60 -16.39 8.02 4.36
N GLN A 61 -16.62 7.62 3.10
CA GLN A 61 -17.88 7.02 2.64
C GLN A 61 -18.24 5.76 3.44
N ALA A 62 -17.24 4.94 3.76
CA ALA A 62 -17.38 3.73 4.56
C ALA A 62 -17.54 4.00 6.07
N LYS A 63 -17.46 5.26 6.52
CA LYS A 63 -17.47 5.67 7.93
C LYS A 63 -16.37 4.97 8.76
N LYS A 64 -15.19 4.79 8.16
CA LYS A 64 -14.02 4.16 8.79
C LYS A 64 -12.88 5.17 9.00
N GLU A 65 -13.21 6.37 9.45
CA GLU A 65 -12.26 7.49 9.58
C GLU A 65 -11.09 7.20 10.51
N GLN A 66 -11.18 6.22 11.42
CA GLN A 66 -10.06 5.75 12.22
C GLN A 66 -8.87 5.27 11.36
N LEU A 67 -9.10 4.83 10.11
CA LEU A 67 -8.03 4.47 9.18
C LEU A 67 -7.24 5.68 8.68
N LEU A 68 -7.74 6.89 8.89
CA LEU A 68 -7.04 8.15 8.59
C LEU A 68 -6.24 8.67 9.77
N GLY A 69 -6.24 7.97 10.91
CA GLY A 69 -5.58 8.36 12.15
C GLY A 69 -6.55 8.96 13.17
N ASN A 70 -6.28 8.70 14.46
CA ASN A 70 -7.14 9.09 15.58
C ASN A 70 -6.70 10.41 16.24
N THR A 71 -5.41 10.75 16.15
CA THR A 71 -4.84 12.02 16.64
C THR A 71 -4.39 12.90 15.48
N ALA A 72 -4.06 14.18 15.77
CA ALA A 72 -3.53 15.08 14.75
C ALA A 72 -2.19 14.59 14.20
N GLU A 73 -1.33 14.08 15.08
CA GLU A 73 -0.02 13.52 14.75
C GLU A 73 -0.18 12.28 13.88
N GLU A 74 -1.07 11.35 14.26
CA GLU A 74 -1.31 10.14 13.47
C GLU A 74 -1.86 10.47 12.09
N LYS A 75 -2.79 11.43 11.99
CA LYS A 75 -3.30 11.93 10.70
C LYS A 75 -2.20 12.51 9.82
N ALA A 76 -1.26 13.26 10.41
CA ALA A 76 -0.13 13.81 9.68
C ALA A 76 0.80 12.70 9.17
N VAL A 77 1.08 11.67 9.98
CA VAL A 77 1.89 10.52 9.55
C VAL A 77 1.19 9.72 8.45
N VAL A 78 -0.13 9.48 8.55
CA VAL A 78 -0.89 8.85 7.45
C VAL A 78 -0.71 9.66 6.17
N GLN A 79 -0.94 10.98 6.21
CA GLN A 79 -0.81 11.84 5.04
C GLN A 79 0.61 11.82 4.45
N GLN A 80 1.65 11.87 5.29
CA GLN A 80 3.04 11.77 4.87
C GLN A 80 3.29 10.48 4.07
N TRP A 81 2.79 9.34 4.54
CA TRP A 81 3.00 8.07 3.86
C TRP A 81 2.14 7.88 2.61
N LEU A 82 0.97 8.52 2.55
CA LEU A 82 0.18 8.62 1.32
C LEU A 82 0.91 9.46 0.26
N GLU A 83 1.56 10.55 0.66
CA GLU A 83 2.41 11.33 -0.24
C GLU A 83 3.63 10.52 -0.68
N TYR A 84 4.33 9.85 0.25
CA TYR A 84 5.46 8.98 -0.07
C TYR A 84 5.08 7.88 -1.09
N ARG A 85 3.90 7.28 -0.95
CA ARG A 85 3.37 6.29 -1.90
C ARG A 85 3.33 6.84 -3.33
N VAL A 86 2.76 8.02 -3.54
CA VAL A 86 2.60 8.59 -4.89
C VAL A 86 3.85 9.29 -5.41
N ALA A 87 4.69 9.82 -4.51
CA ALA A 87 5.86 10.61 -4.86
C ALA A 87 7.13 9.77 -5.05
N GLN A 88 7.26 8.67 -4.31
CA GLN A 88 8.45 7.82 -4.31
C GLN A 88 8.16 6.44 -4.89
N ILE A 89 7.22 5.70 -4.31
CA ILE A 89 6.96 4.31 -4.70
C ILE A 89 6.41 4.21 -6.13
N ASP A 90 5.43 5.03 -6.49
CA ASP A 90 4.83 4.98 -7.83
C ASP A 90 5.74 5.54 -8.94
N LYS A 91 6.79 6.31 -8.58
CA LYS A 91 7.67 7.00 -9.54
C LYS A 91 9.04 6.37 -9.71
N GLN A 92 9.41 5.41 -8.87
CA GLN A 92 10.71 4.74 -8.99
C GLN A 92 10.81 3.98 -10.32
N THR A 93 11.94 4.13 -10.99
CA THR A 93 12.19 3.54 -12.31
C THR A 93 13.43 2.66 -12.34
N THR A 94 14.34 2.86 -11.39
CA THR A 94 15.60 2.15 -11.32
C THR A 94 15.63 1.16 -10.15
N LYS A 95 16.46 0.11 -10.28
CA LYS A 95 16.68 -0.84 -9.20
C LYS A 95 17.33 -0.20 -7.97
N GLU A 96 18.14 0.85 -8.15
CA GLU A 96 18.81 1.51 -7.03
C GLU A 96 17.86 2.40 -6.22
N GLU A 97 16.91 3.07 -6.87
CA GLU A 97 15.81 3.77 -6.17
C GLU A 97 14.97 2.78 -5.35
N ILE A 98 14.59 1.65 -5.95
CA ILE A 98 13.86 0.58 -5.26
C ILE A 98 14.64 0.09 -4.03
N ARG A 99 15.93 -0.19 -4.17
CA ARG A 99 16.78 -0.65 -3.04
C ARG A 99 16.92 0.41 -1.96
N THR A 100 17.04 1.68 -2.33
CA THR A 100 17.14 2.80 -1.37
C THR A 100 15.83 2.91 -0.59
N ASN A 101 14.69 2.94 -1.29
CA ASN A 101 13.37 2.97 -0.68
C ASN A 101 13.13 1.77 0.27
N LEU A 102 13.51 0.55 -0.15
CA LEU A 102 13.40 -0.63 0.69
C LEU A 102 14.30 -0.56 1.92
N LYS A 103 15.52 -0.02 1.80
CA LYS A 103 16.44 0.15 2.93
C LYS A 103 15.90 1.16 3.95
N ASP A 104 15.38 2.29 3.47
CA ASP A 104 14.83 3.34 4.33
C ASP A 104 13.56 2.85 5.03
N LEU A 105 12.65 2.21 4.28
CA LEU A 105 11.45 1.61 4.84
C LEU A 105 11.77 0.49 5.85
N ASN A 106 12.79 -0.33 5.57
CA ASN A 106 13.21 -1.38 6.49
C ASN A 106 13.74 -0.82 7.81
N SER A 107 14.48 0.28 7.75
CA SER A 107 14.96 0.97 8.96
C SER A 107 13.78 1.62 9.70
N TYR A 108 12.88 2.27 8.98
CA TYR A 108 11.70 2.92 9.58
C TYR A 108 10.78 1.96 10.33
N LEU A 109 10.61 0.74 9.80
CA LEU A 109 9.75 -0.30 10.37
C LEU A 109 10.43 -1.11 11.47
N GLU A 110 11.69 -0.83 11.85
CA GLU A 110 12.40 -1.65 12.85
C GLU A 110 11.62 -1.82 14.15
N ASP A 111 11.07 -0.73 14.66
CA ASP A 111 10.34 -0.63 15.93
C ASP A 111 8.80 -0.52 15.75
N LYS A 112 8.27 -0.80 14.55
CA LYS A 112 6.85 -0.59 14.23
C LYS A 112 6.15 -1.82 13.69
N VAL A 113 4.91 -2.03 14.13
CA VAL A 113 4.03 -3.09 13.60
C VAL A 113 3.36 -2.62 12.30
N TYR A 114 2.92 -1.36 12.29
CA TYR A 114 2.25 -0.68 11.18
C TYR A 114 2.98 0.61 10.81
N ILE A 115 2.62 1.20 9.69
CA ILE A 115 3.25 2.43 9.21
C ILE A 115 3.11 3.59 10.20
N THR A 116 1.99 3.71 10.92
CA THR A 116 1.81 4.72 11.98
C THR A 116 2.25 4.24 13.37
N GLY A 117 2.98 3.12 13.45
CA GLY A 117 3.41 2.51 14.71
C GLY A 117 2.52 1.34 15.12
N ASN A 118 1.44 1.63 15.84
CA ASN A 118 0.62 0.61 16.52
C ASN A 118 -0.78 0.41 15.93
N ASN A 119 -1.27 1.34 15.11
CA ASN A 119 -2.59 1.24 14.51
C ASN A 119 -2.49 0.91 13.04
N PHE A 120 -3.40 0.07 12.57
CA PHE A 120 -3.56 -0.20 11.15
C PHE A 120 -4.29 0.97 10.47
N THR A 121 -3.72 1.51 9.39
CA THR A 121 -4.23 2.70 8.72
C THR A 121 -4.31 2.55 7.20
N LEU A 122 -4.88 3.56 6.52
CA LEU A 122 -4.90 3.62 5.06
C LEU A 122 -3.49 3.61 4.45
N ALA A 123 -2.49 4.10 5.18
CA ALA A 123 -1.10 4.07 4.74
C ALA A 123 -0.59 2.63 4.57
N ASP A 124 -0.91 1.73 5.51
CA ASP A 124 -0.54 0.32 5.42
C ASP A 124 -1.16 -0.34 4.18
N ILE A 125 -2.45 -0.07 3.93
CA ILE A 125 -3.20 -0.66 2.81
C ILE A 125 -2.59 -0.22 1.48
N LEU A 126 -2.42 1.09 1.29
CA LEU A 126 -1.94 1.61 0.00
C LEU A 126 -0.46 1.32 -0.22
N LEU A 127 0.39 1.32 0.81
CA LEU A 127 1.78 0.89 0.64
C LEU A 127 1.87 -0.60 0.34
N PHE A 128 1.04 -1.44 0.96
CA PHE A 128 1.01 -2.87 0.66
C PHE A 128 0.70 -3.13 -0.82
N TYR A 129 -0.32 -2.46 -1.37
CA TYR A 129 -0.64 -2.60 -2.80
C TYR A 129 0.47 -2.06 -3.70
N GLY A 130 1.00 -0.87 -3.41
CA GLY A 130 2.07 -0.27 -4.20
C GLY A 130 3.37 -1.07 -4.19
N LEU A 131 3.68 -1.73 -3.07
CA LEU A 131 4.87 -2.56 -2.90
C LEU A 131 4.68 -4.01 -3.35
N HIS A 132 3.47 -4.45 -3.68
CA HIS A 132 3.18 -5.87 -3.93
C HIS A 132 4.06 -6.47 -5.03
N HIS A 133 4.13 -5.80 -6.19
CA HIS A 133 4.96 -6.25 -7.32
C HIS A 133 6.46 -6.26 -6.99
N ILE A 134 6.96 -5.24 -6.28
CA ILE A 134 8.36 -5.17 -5.85
C ILE A 134 8.71 -6.33 -4.93
N VAL A 135 7.88 -6.57 -3.91
CA VAL A 135 8.11 -7.62 -2.91
C VAL A 135 7.94 -9.02 -3.53
N ALA A 136 7.08 -9.16 -4.53
CA ALA A 136 6.93 -10.40 -5.28
C ALA A 136 8.22 -10.76 -6.05
N ASP A 137 8.88 -9.76 -6.62
CA ASP A 137 10.11 -9.90 -7.41
C ASP A 137 11.38 -10.06 -6.56
N LEU A 138 11.32 -9.82 -5.24
CA LEU A 138 12.47 -10.01 -4.36
C LEU A 138 12.88 -11.48 -4.25
N THR A 139 14.19 -11.70 -4.33
CA THR A 139 14.81 -12.98 -4.00
C THR A 139 14.63 -13.34 -2.53
N VAL A 140 14.85 -14.60 -2.19
CA VAL A 140 14.81 -15.06 -0.79
C VAL A 140 15.82 -14.28 0.07
N GLN A 141 17.04 -14.07 -0.43
CA GLN A 141 18.10 -13.34 0.25
C GLN A 141 17.75 -11.86 0.46
N GLU A 142 17.08 -11.23 -0.51
CA GLU A 142 16.60 -9.86 -0.36
C GLU A 142 15.46 -9.75 0.65
N LYS A 143 14.55 -10.74 0.71
CA LYS A 143 13.50 -10.79 1.74
C LYS A 143 14.08 -10.94 3.14
N GLU A 144 15.17 -11.70 3.29
CA GLU A 144 15.93 -11.79 4.55
C GLU A 144 16.66 -10.49 4.88
N LYS A 145 17.26 -9.84 3.87
CA LYS A 145 17.94 -8.53 4.04
C LYS A 145 16.98 -7.45 4.51
N TYR A 146 15.77 -7.37 3.94
CA TYR A 146 14.74 -6.40 4.30
C TYR A 146 13.72 -7.01 5.28
N LEU A 147 14.23 -7.56 6.40
CA LEU A 147 13.46 -8.33 7.36
C LEU A 147 12.20 -7.61 7.89
N ASN A 148 12.31 -6.31 8.22
CA ASN A 148 11.20 -5.54 8.79
C ASN A 148 10.11 -5.28 7.74
N VAL A 149 10.51 -5.02 6.49
CA VAL A 149 9.57 -4.91 5.36
C VAL A 149 8.88 -6.25 5.14
N SER A 150 9.63 -7.36 5.11
CA SER A 150 9.09 -8.71 4.96
C SER A 150 8.11 -9.05 6.08
N ARG A 151 8.43 -8.71 7.34
CA ARG A 151 7.55 -8.90 8.50
C ARG A 151 6.26 -8.11 8.36
N TRP A 152 6.36 -6.81 8.10
CA TRP A 152 5.20 -5.93 7.91
C TRP A 152 4.35 -6.40 6.74
N PHE A 153 4.94 -6.66 5.58
CA PHE A 153 4.22 -7.11 4.39
C PHE A 153 3.51 -8.44 4.64
N ASN A 154 4.18 -9.38 5.32
CA ASN A 154 3.56 -10.66 5.68
C ASN A 154 2.39 -10.49 6.65
N HIS A 155 2.45 -9.50 7.55
CA HIS A 155 1.35 -9.16 8.43
C HIS A 155 0.17 -8.58 7.64
N ILE A 156 0.40 -7.57 6.79
CA ILE A 156 -0.67 -6.89 6.04
C ILE A 156 -1.35 -7.83 5.03
N GLN A 157 -0.60 -8.71 4.35
CA GLN A 157 -1.20 -9.64 3.38
C GLN A 157 -2.17 -10.66 4.02
N HIS A 158 -2.07 -10.88 5.33
CA HIS A 158 -2.97 -11.73 6.10
C HIS A 158 -4.03 -10.93 6.87
N TYR A 159 -4.00 -9.60 6.79
CA TYR A 159 -5.02 -8.76 7.40
C TYR A 159 -6.38 -8.98 6.71
N PRO A 160 -7.48 -9.19 7.47
CA PRO A 160 -8.78 -9.55 6.90
C PRO A 160 -9.23 -8.61 5.78
N GLY A 161 -9.54 -9.19 4.61
CA GLY A 161 -10.11 -8.47 3.47
C GLY A 161 -9.13 -7.62 2.66
N ILE A 162 -7.85 -7.52 3.03
CA ILE A 162 -6.89 -6.64 2.33
C ILE A 162 -6.30 -7.28 1.07
N ARG A 163 -5.72 -8.48 1.16
CA ARG A 163 -5.04 -9.15 0.02
C ARG A 163 -5.99 -9.54 -1.11
N GLN A 164 -7.14 -10.09 -0.76
CA GLN A 164 -8.16 -10.55 -1.72
C GLN A 164 -7.56 -11.49 -2.78
N HIS A 165 -7.63 -11.13 -4.06
CA HIS A 165 -7.14 -11.95 -5.18
C HIS A 165 -5.65 -11.76 -5.47
N LEU A 166 -4.95 -10.84 -4.79
CA LEU A 166 -3.51 -10.68 -4.96
C LEU A 166 -2.75 -11.93 -4.50
N SER A 167 -1.71 -12.30 -5.24
CA SER A 167 -0.87 -13.47 -4.95
C SER A 167 -0.30 -13.38 -3.53
N SER A 168 -0.34 -14.50 -2.80
CA SER A 168 0.31 -14.61 -1.49
C SER A 168 1.81 -14.73 -1.69
N ILE A 169 2.58 -13.90 -0.99
CA ILE A 169 4.04 -13.94 -1.04
C ILE A 169 4.53 -14.74 0.15
N VAL A 170 5.33 -15.78 -0.12
CA VAL A 170 5.87 -16.64 0.93
C VAL A 170 7.10 -15.99 1.55
N PHE A 171 7.12 -15.93 2.88
CA PHE A 171 8.27 -15.50 3.68
C PHE A 171 8.71 -16.66 4.56
N MET A 172 10.00 -16.96 4.56
CA MET A 172 10.56 -18.00 5.42
C MET A 172 10.57 -17.49 6.86
N LYS A 173 9.93 -18.22 7.78
CA LYS A 173 10.11 -17.99 9.21
C LYS A 173 11.41 -18.67 9.63
N ASN A 174 12.50 -17.91 9.73
CA ASN A 174 13.72 -18.45 10.34
C ASN A 174 13.42 -18.74 11.82
N ARG A 175 13.59 -20.02 12.22
CA ARG A 175 13.42 -20.48 13.61
C ARG A 175 14.62 -20.01 14.43
N LEU A 176 14.35 -19.44 15.61
CA LEU A 176 15.32 -18.83 16.53
C LEU A 176 16.22 -19.82 17.29
N TYR A 177 16.14 -21.13 17.03
CA TYR A 177 17.05 -22.07 17.69
C TYR A 177 18.35 -22.17 16.90
N ASN A 178 19.43 -21.66 17.48
CA ASN A 178 20.75 -22.19 17.24
C ASN A 178 20.79 -23.57 17.93
N THR A 179 20.98 -24.64 17.18
CA THR A 179 21.29 -25.95 17.77
C THR A 179 22.69 -25.85 18.39
N HIS A 180 22.74 -25.59 19.68
CA HIS A 180 23.88 -25.90 20.55
C HIS A 180 23.46 -27.02 21.48
#